data_AF-A0A9Q1C7D0-F1
#
_entry.id   AF-A0A9Q1C7D0-F1
#
_cell.length_a   1.000
_cell.length_b   1.000
_cell.length_c   1.000
_cell.angle_alpha   90.00
_cell.angle_beta   90.00
_cell.angle_gamma   90.00
#
_symmetry.space_group_name_H-M   'P 1'
#
loop_
_entity.id
_entity.type
_entity.pdbx_description
1 polymer ?
#
loop_
_entity_poly.entity_id
_entity_poly.type
_entity_poly.pdbx_seq_one_letter_code
_entity_poly.pdbx_strand_id
1 'polypeptide(L)'
;MFVLEDHRITPEGHFLTTGPGTYKIPGFANIPAKFSVSLLTNASNPRAIFSSKGIGEPSLILGTSVFLAIKDAIIAAREESGHSKDFRLDSPATSERIRLACQDKFTQMVCYVRYLLLT
;
A
#
# COMPACT_ATOMS: atom_id res chain seq x y z
N MET A 1 -0.07 5.86 4.49
CA MET A 1 1.20 5.91 3.72
C MET A 1 1.34 4.77 2.72
N PHE A 2 1.33 3.49 3.13
CA PHE A 2 1.70 2.41 2.20
C PHE A 2 0.59 1.90 1.24
N VAL A 3 -0.68 2.27 1.47
CA VAL A 3 -1.83 1.69 0.75
C VAL A 3 -2.77 2.75 0.18
N LEU A 4 -3.32 3.64 1.03
CA LEU A 4 -4.40 4.56 0.65
C LEU A 4 -3.93 5.95 0.22
N GLU A 5 -3.10 6.57 1.05
CA GLU A 5 -2.67 7.96 0.91
C GLU A 5 -1.77 8.15 -0.31
N ASP A 6 -2.26 8.86 -1.32
CA ASP A 6 -1.59 9.09 -2.60
C ASP A 6 -1.66 10.58 -2.96
N HIS A 7 -0.51 11.21 -3.18
CA HIS A 7 -0.43 12.59 -3.64
C HIS A 7 -0.31 12.61 -5.16
N ARG A 8 -1.22 13.33 -5.80
CA ARG A 8 -1.24 13.49 -7.27
C ARG A 8 -0.79 14.89 -7.63
N ILE A 9 0.16 14.98 -8.54
CA ILE A 9 0.79 16.24 -8.98
C ILE A 9 0.72 16.27 -10.51
N THR A 10 0.39 17.44 -11.08
CA THR A 10 0.42 17.64 -12.53
C THR A 10 1.87 17.70 -13.05
N PRO A 11 2.10 17.53 -14.37
CA PRO A 11 3.43 17.72 -14.95
C PRO A 11 4.04 19.12 -14.69
N GLU A 12 3.20 20.13 -14.52
CA GLU A 12 3.59 21.52 -14.19
C GLU A 12 3.89 21.72 -12.70
N GLY A 13 3.72 20.69 -11.86
CA GLY A 13 4.04 20.72 -10.43
C GLY A 13 2.88 21.13 -9.52
N HIS A 14 1.65 21.21 -10.01
CA HIS A 14 0.50 21.58 -9.18
C HIS A 14 -0.11 20.37 -8.45
N PHE A 15 -0.43 20.52 -7.17
CA PHE A 15 -1.14 19.48 -6.42
C PHE A 15 -2.60 19.35 -6.88
N LEU A 16 -2.99 18.13 -7.27
CA LEU A 16 -4.38 17.76 -7.54
C LEU A 16 -5.12 17.32 -6.27
N THR A 17 -4.37 16.83 -5.28
CA THR A 17 -4.90 16.35 -3.99
C THR A 17 -4.78 17.45 -2.93
N THR A 18 -5.73 18.40 -2.90
CA THR A 18 -5.66 19.62 -2.08
C THR A 18 -6.52 19.59 -0.81
N GLY A 19 -7.16 18.47 -0.50
CA GLY A 19 -7.97 18.36 0.72
C GLY A 19 -8.50 16.95 0.97
N PRO A 20 -9.28 16.73 2.04
CA PRO A 20 -9.78 15.40 2.42
C PRO A 20 -10.75 14.79 1.38
N GLY A 21 -11.28 15.62 0.47
CA GLY A 21 -12.05 15.18 -0.69
C GLY A 21 -11.23 14.37 -1.69
N THR A 22 -9.95 14.69 -1.86
CA THR A 22 -9.07 14.13 -2.90
C THR A 22 -7.84 13.41 -2.33
N TYR A 23 -7.40 13.74 -1.11
CA TYR A 23 -6.39 13.02 -0.35
C TYR A 23 -7.06 12.17 0.75
N LYS A 24 -6.95 10.84 0.65
CA LYS A 24 -7.68 9.91 1.52
C LYS A 24 -6.77 9.31 2.59
N ILE A 25 -6.92 9.84 3.81
CA ILE A 25 -6.35 9.22 5.02
C ILE A 25 -7.17 7.98 5.41
N PRO A 26 -6.59 7.02 6.16
CA PRO A 26 -7.33 5.89 6.69
C PRO A 26 -8.51 6.34 7.58
N GLY A 27 -9.72 5.84 7.28
CA GLY A 27 -10.91 6.00 8.10
C GLY A 27 -11.25 4.75 8.90
N PHE A 28 -12.42 4.74 9.55
CA PHE A 28 -12.89 3.62 10.39
C PHE A 28 -12.97 2.28 9.66
N ALA A 29 -13.26 2.29 8.35
CA ALA A 29 -13.36 1.07 7.54
C ALA A 29 -12.00 0.52 7.08
N ASN A 30 -10.88 1.19 7.39
CA ASN A 30 -9.57 0.81 6.88
C ASN A 30 -8.66 0.15 7.93
N ILE A 31 -9.11 0.04 9.18
CA ILE A 31 -8.38 -0.71 10.21
C ILE A 31 -8.60 -2.22 10.03
N PRO A 32 -7.64 -3.07 10.46
CA PRO A 32 -7.85 -4.51 10.45
C PRO A 32 -9.05 -4.90 11.33
N ALA A 33 -9.90 -5.81 10.83
CA ALA A 33 -11.05 -6.31 11.59
C ALA A 33 -10.64 -6.96 12.92
N LYS A 34 -9.46 -7.59 12.95
CA LYS A 34 -8.80 -8.07 14.16
C LYS A 34 -7.48 -7.34 14.31
N PHE A 35 -7.37 -6.50 15.33
CA PHE A 35 -6.14 -5.77 15.64
C PHE A 35 -5.65 -6.16 17.03
N SER A 36 -4.44 -6.73 17.10
CA SER A 36 -3.83 -7.21 18.35
C SER A 36 -2.49 -6.54 18.58
N VAL A 37 -2.28 -6.06 19.80
CA VAL A 37 -1.07 -5.40 20.24
C VAL A 37 -0.67 -5.98 21.59
N SER A 38 0.61 -6.31 21.75
CA SER A 38 1.20 -6.74 23.01
C SER A 38 2.50 -5.99 23.26
N LEU A 39 2.79 -5.76 24.55
CA LEU A 39 4.07 -5.19 24.99
C LEU A 39 4.94 -6.32 25.52
N LEU A 40 6.23 -6.28 25.16
CA LEU A 40 7.18 -7.26 25.65
C LEU A 40 7.35 -7.11 27.16
N THR A 41 7.05 -8.18 27.91
CA THR A 41 7.17 -8.21 29.36
C THR A 41 8.63 -8.38 29.80
N ASN A 42 8.96 -7.92 31.02
CA ASN A 42 10.29 -8.06 31.62
C ASN A 42 11.45 -7.46 30.80
N ALA A 43 11.19 -6.43 30.00
CA ALA A 43 12.16 -5.80 29.11
C ALA A 43 12.67 -4.45 29.64
N SER A 44 13.42 -4.47 30.74
CA SER A 44 14.01 -3.25 31.35
C SER A 44 14.93 -2.50 30.39
N ASN A 45 14.90 -1.16 30.43
CA ASN A 45 15.77 -0.30 29.62
C ASN A 45 16.55 0.69 30.52
N PRO A 46 17.73 0.31 31.05
CA PRO A 46 18.47 1.16 31.99
C PRO A 46 18.98 2.48 31.37
N ARG A 47 18.88 2.64 30.04
CA ARG A 47 19.38 3.82 29.30
C ARG A 47 18.36 4.96 29.23
N ALA A 48 17.12 4.74 29.67
CA ALA A 48 16.04 5.71 29.58
C ALA A 48 15.36 5.92 30.93
N ILE A 49 14.68 7.06 31.08
CA ILE A 49 13.96 7.41 32.30
C ILE A 49 12.91 6.35 32.62
N PHE A 50 12.88 5.88 33.87
CA PHE A 50 11.97 4.83 34.35
C PHE A 50 11.91 3.57 33.47
N SER A 51 13.03 3.18 32.84
CA SER A 51 13.07 2.02 31.94
C SER A 51 12.14 2.10 30.73
N SER A 52 11.76 3.32 30.31
CA SER A 52 10.87 3.58 29.17
C SER A 52 11.55 3.40 27.80
N LYS A 53 10.79 3.50 26.71
CA LYS A 53 11.29 3.56 25.33
C LYS A 53 10.47 4.54 24.50
N GLY A 54 11.12 5.32 23.65
CA GLY A 54 10.43 6.13 22.64
C GLY A 54 9.89 5.24 21.52
N ILE A 55 8.56 5.21 21.35
CA ILE A 55 7.87 4.31 20.40
C ILE A 55 7.04 5.06 19.33
N GLY A 56 7.14 6.39 19.27
CA GLY A 56 6.35 7.21 18.35
C GLY A 56 6.55 6.81 16.88
N GLU A 57 7.78 6.95 16.37
CA GLU A 57 8.13 6.64 14.98
C GLU A 57 8.35 5.15 14.70
N PRO A 58 8.99 4.33 15.58
CA PRO A 58 9.34 2.95 15.25
C PRO A 58 8.15 2.05 14.87
N SER A 59 6.94 2.38 15.32
CA SER A 59 5.74 1.61 15.00
C SER A 59 5.22 1.84 13.58
N LEU A 60 5.53 3.00 12.97
CA LEU A 60 5.01 3.37 11.64
C LEU A 60 5.42 2.37 10.56
N ILE A 61 6.68 1.90 10.61
CA ILE A 61 7.21 0.97 9.59
C ILE A 61 6.50 -0.39 9.61
N LEU A 62 5.89 -0.78 10.74
CA LEU A 62 5.14 -2.04 10.83
C LEU A 62 3.93 -2.06 9.90
N GLY A 63 3.43 -0.89 9.48
CA GLY A 63 2.37 -0.77 8.47
C GLY A 63 2.75 -1.35 7.09
N THR A 64 4.04 -1.53 6.80
CA THR A 64 4.50 -2.20 5.57
C THR A 64 4.07 -3.66 5.50
N SER A 65 3.76 -4.30 6.64
CA SER A 65 3.19 -5.66 6.68
C SER A 65 1.93 -5.79 5.82
N VAL A 66 1.04 -4.80 5.83
CA VAL A 66 -0.18 -4.80 5.03
C VAL A 66 0.14 -4.67 3.54
N PHE A 67 1.11 -3.83 3.17
CA PHE A 67 1.57 -3.69 1.79
C PHE A 67 2.15 -5.01 1.26
N LEU A 68 2.96 -5.70 2.07
CA LEU A 68 3.52 -7.00 1.71
C LEU A 68 2.45 -8.09 1.62
N ALA A 69 1.44 -8.09 2.50
CA ALA A 69 0.30 -8.99 2.40
C ALA A 69 -0.51 -8.78 1.12
N ILE A 70 -0.71 -7.52 0.71
CA ILE A 70 -1.33 -7.19 -0.58
C ILE A 70 -0.47 -7.71 -1.74
N LYS A 71 0.85 -7.51 -1.69
CA LYS A 71 1.77 -8.00 -2.72
C LYS A 71 1.68 -9.53 -2.85
N ASP A 72 1.66 -10.25 -1.73
CA ASP A 72 1.52 -11.71 -1.70
C ASP A 72 0.19 -12.17 -2.32
N ALA A 73 -0.93 -11.52 -1.99
CA ALA A 73 -2.22 -11.80 -2.60
C ALA A 73 -2.22 -11.58 -4.13
N ILE A 74 -1.53 -10.55 -4.63
CA ILE A 74 -1.38 -10.31 -6.06
C ILE A 74 -0.50 -11.41 -6.70
N ILE A 75 0.57 -11.86 -6.04
CA ILE A 75 1.41 -12.98 -6.52
C ILE A 75 0.53 -14.21 -6.75
N ALA A 76 -0.32 -14.55 -5.78
CA ALA A 76 -1.23 -15.69 -5.89
C ALA A 76 -2.21 -15.54 -7.07
N ALA A 77 -2.84 -14.36 -7.22
CA ALA A 77 -3.76 -14.09 -8.33
C ALA A 77 -3.08 -14.16 -9.71
N ARG A 78 -1.83 -13.70 -9.80
CA ARG A 78 -1.02 -13.77 -11.03
C ARG A 78 -0.65 -15.21 -11.37
N GLU A 79 -0.25 -15.99 -10.37
CA GLU A 79 0.05 -17.42 -10.55
C GLU A 79 -1.17 -18.19 -11.07
N GLU A 80 -2.34 -17.96 -10.49
CA GLU A 80 -3.60 -18.57 -10.95
C GLU A 80 -3.93 -18.21 -12.40
N SER A 81 -3.59 -16.99 -12.82
CA SER A 81 -3.83 -16.49 -14.19
C SER A 81 -2.69 -16.82 -15.16
N GLY A 82 -1.70 -17.62 -14.75
CA GLY A 82 -0.56 -18.00 -15.61
C GLY A 82 0.45 -16.88 -15.88
N HIS A 83 0.45 -15.83 -15.05
CA HIS A 83 1.39 -14.71 -15.14
C HIS A 83 2.59 -14.89 -14.18
N SER A 84 3.72 -14.25 -14.51
CA SER A 84 4.93 -14.28 -13.67
C SER A 84 4.67 -13.73 -12.27
N LYS A 85 5.21 -14.41 -11.25
CA LYS A 85 5.23 -13.97 -9.84
C LYS A 85 6.10 -12.73 -9.63
N ASP A 86 7.09 -12.52 -10.50
CA ASP A 86 7.95 -11.35 -10.41
C ASP A 86 7.27 -10.15 -11.07
N PHE A 87 7.02 -9.12 -10.27
CA PHE A 87 6.48 -7.84 -10.72
C PHE A 87 6.85 -6.72 -9.75
N ARG A 88 6.90 -5.51 -10.29
CA ARG A 88 7.10 -4.28 -9.53
C ARG A 88 5.76 -3.80 -8.97
N LEU A 89 5.72 -3.55 -7.66
CA LEU A 89 4.62 -2.86 -6.99
C LEU A 89 5.20 -1.67 -6.24
N ASP A 90 4.83 -0.47 -6.66
CA ASP A 90 5.26 0.77 -5.99
C ASP A 90 4.26 1.16 -4.90
N SER A 91 4.77 1.78 -3.83
CA SER A 91 3.95 2.36 -2.79
C SER A 91 3.40 3.73 -3.24
N PRO A 92 2.16 4.10 -2.89
CA PRO A 92 1.16 3.32 -2.15
C PRO A 92 0.49 2.24 -3.01
N ALA A 93 0.18 1.07 -2.44
CA ALA A 93 -0.61 0.01 -3.09
C ALA A 93 -2.10 0.40 -3.19
N THR A 94 -2.40 1.40 -4.00
CA THR A 94 -3.77 1.86 -4.26
C THR A 94 -4.56 0.82 -5.03
N SER A 95 -5.90 0.90 -4.98
CA SER A 95 -6.77 0.00 -5.73
C SER A 95 -6.47 -0.01 -7.24
N GLU A 96 -6.03 1.12 -7.80
CA GLU A 96 -5.56 1.23 -9.19
C GLU A 96 -4.34 0.32 -9.42
N ARG A 97 -3.28 0.45 -8.61
CA ARG A 97 -2.05 -0.34 -8.77
C ARG A 97 -2.30 -1.82 -8.51
N ILE A 98 -3.13 -2.16 -7.51
CA ILE A 98 -3.54 -3.54 -7.24
C ILE A 98 -4.25 -4.13 -8.46
N ARG A 99 -5.26 -3.42 -8.99
CA ARG A 99 -6.05 -3.90 -10.12
C ARG A 99 -5.20 -4.11 -11.37
N LEU A 100 -4.31 -3.17 -11.69
CA LEU A 100 -3.43 -3.27 -12.86
C LEU A 100 -2.38 -4.38 -12.72
N ALA A 101 -1.95 -4.70 -11.50
CA ALA A 101 -1.01 -5.79 -11.25
C ALA A 101 -1.65 -7.18 -11.42
N CYS A 102 -2.95 -7.33 -11.12
CA CYS A 102 -3.73 -8.54 -11.37
C CYS A 102 -4.13 -8.65 -12.85
N GLN A 103 -3.17 -8.98 -13.71
CA GLN A 103 -3.39 -9.09 -15.16
C GLN A 103 -4.38 -10.21 -15.50
N ASP A 104 -5.28 -9.89 -16.42
CA ASP A 104 -6.31 -10.78 -16.96
C ASP A 104 -6.74 -10.31 -18.37
N LYS A 105 -7.74 -11.00 -18.94
CA LYS A 105 -8.31 -10.65 -20.26
C LYS A 105 -8.76 -9.19 -20.37
N PHE A 106 -9.25 -8.57 -19.30
CA PHE A 106 -9.74 -7.19 -19.33
C PHE A 106 -8.58 -6.20 -19.42
N THR A 107 -7.51 -6.44 -18.66
CA THR A 107 -6.31 -5.61 -18.75
C THR A 107 -5.65 -5.68 -20.13
N GLN A 108 -5.70 -6.84 -20.79
CA GLN A 108 -5.18 -7.04 -22.14
C GLN A 108 -6.00 -6.28 -23.20
N MET A 109 -7.34 -6.30 -23.09
CA MET A 109 -8.22 -5.55 -24.00
C MET A 109 -7.93 -4.05 -23.98
N VAL A 110 -7.70 -3.46 -22.80
CA VAL A 110 -7.41 -2.02 -22.67
C VAL A 110 -6.04 -1.68 -23.28
N CYS A 111 -5.02 -2.53 -23.09
CA CYS A 111 -3.73 -2.32 -23.72
C CYS A 111 -3.83 -2.35 -25.26
N TYR A 112 -4.62 -3.28 -25.80
CA TYR A 112 -4.83 -3.40 -27.25
C TYR A 112 -5.52 -2.16 -27.85
N VAL A 113 -6.56 -1.65 -27.18
CA VAL A 113 -7.25 -0.42 -27.61
C VAL A 113 -6.33 0.81 -27.57
N ARG A 114 -5.45 0.90 -26.56
CA ARG A 114 -4.48 2.00 -26.46
C ARG A 114 -3.45 1.97 -27.59
N TYR A 115 -3.04 0.79 -28.05
CA TYR A 115 -2.19 0.64 -29.23
C TYR A 115 -2.89 1.09 -30.52
N LEU A 116 -4.17 0.74 -30.70
CA LEU A 116 -4.94 1.11 -31.90
C LEU A 116 -5.33 2.59 -31.97
N LEU A 117 -5.45 3.28 -30.84
CA LEU A 117 -5.78 4.71 -30.79
C LEU A 117 -4.55 5.63 -30.84
N LEU A 118 -3.34 5.08 -30.75
CA LEU A 118 -2.07 5.81 -30.84
C LEU A 118 -1.32 5.55 -32.17
N THR A 119 -1.94 4.82 -33.11
CA THR A 119 -1.56 4.69 -34.53
C THR A 119 -2.58 5.37 -35.41
#